data_AF-A0A822EDP9-F1
#
_entry.id   AF-A0A822EDP9-F1
#
_cell.length_a   1.000
_cell.length_b   1.000
_cell.length_c   1.000
_cell.angle_alpha   90.00
_cell.angle_beta   90.00
_cell.angle_gamma   90.00
#
_symmetry.space_group_name_H-M   'P 1'
#
loop_
_entity.id
_entity.type
_entity.pdbx_description
1 polymer ?
#
loop_
_entity_poly.entity_id
_entity_poly.type
_entity_poly.pdbx_seq_one_letter_code
_entity_poly.pdbx_strand_id
1 'polypeptide(L)'
;MFTFLHNIKCQYGGQCDDNDPKHLSEYDHPDYCIDEGNCQNVHQQHLFAYRHLPLCSDGFHCSNCKEFRHCKSICPYDNCCIQFHDKQHFENTIHSFRLPCPFTPYNCSMYVGFIQTGNTNKISSEVENHCYKYSHVCPFGRQCKTSIHIARTICSDIDKCLQFTDEEHLESFSHPGIRDIRLFFREPDFKCPDRLKNEHLKKYRHEKNHNHLSAVQSTNLNASINFIA
;
A
#
# COMPACT_ATOMS: atom_id res chain seq x y z
N MET A 1 38.27 17.11 -39.72
CA MET A 1 37.81 15.72 -39.51
C MET A 1 36.88 15.74 -38.31
N PHE A 2 35.60 15.44 -38.50
CA PHE A 2 34.66 15.25 -37.40
C PHE A 2 34.61 13.75 -37.11
N THR A 3 35.22 13.29 -36.02
CA THR A 3 35.02 11.94 -35.51
C THR A 3 33.65 11.89 -34.84
N PHE A 4 32.70 11.19 -35.45
CA PHE A 4 31.42 10.85 -34.84
C PHE A 4 31.68 9.86 -33.70
N LEU A 5 31.82 10.36 -32.48
CA LEU A 5 31.75 9.55 -31.28
C LEU A 5 30.28 9.22 -31.04
N HIS A 6 29.92 7.94 -31.16
CA HIS A 6 28.64 7.45 -30.67
C HIS A 6 28.77 7.36 -29.15
N ASN A 7 28.29 8.38 -28.44
CA ASN A 7 28.25 8.32 -26.98
C ASN A 7 27.38 7.13 -26.56
N ILE A 8 27.90 6.32 -25.65
CA ILE A 8 27.20 5.14 -25.15
C ILE A 8 26.08 5.65 -24.25
N LYS A 9 24.85 5.16 -24.42
CA LYS A 9 23.76 5.57 -23.52
C LYS A 9 24.04 5.10 -22.09
N CYS A 10 23.88 5.98 -21.12
CA CYS A 10 23.96 5.60 -19.71
C CYS A 10 22.89 4.55 -19.38
N GLN A 11 23.29 3.43 -18.77
CA GLN A 11 22.36 2.35 -18.40
C GLN A 11 21.29 2.77 -17.38
N TYR A 12 21.57 3.81 -16.59
CA TYR A 12 20.65 4.35 -15.58
C TYR A 12 19.76 5.48 -16.13
N GLY A 13 19.97 5.93 -17.37
CA GLY A 13 19.20 6.99 -18.00
C GLY A 13 19.13 8.26 -17.16
N GLY A 14 17.92 8.79 -16.96
CA GLY A 14 17.65 9.98 -16.13
C GLY A 14 17.84 9.78 -14.63
N GLN A 15 17.94 8.53 -14.17
CA GLN A 15 18.15 8.19 -12.75
C GLN A 15 19.62 8.11 -12.37
N CYS A 16 20.55 8.39 -13.29
CA CYS A 16 21.98 8.39 -13.00
C CYS A 16 22.32 9.47 -11.97
N ASP A 17 22.88 9.05 -10.85
CA ASP A 17 23.34 9.86 -9.73
C ASP A 17 24.85 10.21 -9.79
N ASP A 18 25.56 9.64 -10.78
CA ASP A 18 26.97 9.97 -11.04
C ASP A 18 27.12 11.36 -11.68
N ASN A 19 27.86 12.23 -10.98
CA ASN A 19 28.16 13.60 -11.39
C ASN A 19 29.65 13.79 -11.73
N ASP A 20 30.44 12.72 -11.83
CA ASP A 20 31.82 12.79 -12.31
C ASP A 20 31.83 13.36 -13.74
N PRO A 21 32.55 14.48 -14.00
CA PRO A 21 32.70 15.02 -15.35
C PRO A 21 33.17 13.98 -16.36
N LYS A 22 33.96 12.97 -15.94
CA LYS A 22 34.38 11.89 -16.81
C LYS A 22 33.19 11.04 -17.27
N HIS A 23 32.36 10.57 -16.34
CA HIS A 23 31.15 9.81 -16.65
C HIS A 23 30.19 10.59 -17.56
N LEU A 24 29.95 11.86 -17.24
CA LEU A 24 29.09 12.74 -18.05
C LEU A 24 29.64 13.01 -19.46
N SER A 25 30.96 12.89 -19.66
CA SER A 25 31.58 13.01 -20.99
C SER A 25 31.57 11.70 -21.79
N GLU A 26 31.57 10.56 -21.12
CA GLU A 26 31.63 9.22 -21.74
C GLU A 26 30.23 8.69 -22.11
N TYR A 27 29.20 9.08 -21.35
CA TYR A 27 27.85 8.55 -21.51
C TYR A 27 26.81 9.62 -21.86
N ASP A 28 25.94 9.27 -22.81
CA ASP A 28 24.79 10.09 -23.16
C ASP A 28 23.68 9.94 -22.12
N HIS A 29 23.14 11.07 -21.68
CA HIS A 29 22.07 11.16 -20.69
C HIS A 29 20.90 11.96 -21.27
N PRO A 30 19.66 11.70 -20.83
CA PRO A 30 18.54 12.51 -21.26
C PRO A 30 18.65 13.95 -20.77
N ASP A 31 17.86 14.83 -21.38
CA ASP A 31 17.71 16.21 -20.94
C ASP A 31 17.17 16.28 -19.51
N TYR A 32 17.44 17.41 -18.84
CA TYR A 32 16.82 17.71 -17.56
C TYR A 32 15.30 17.85 -17.71
N CYS A 33 14.57 17.44 -16.67
CA CYS A 33 13.14 17.67 -16.59
C CYS A 33 12.84 19.17 -16.67
N ILE A 34 11.87 19.55 -17.50
CA ILE A 34 11.42 20.95 -17.67
C ILE A 34 10.90 21.59 -16.38
N ASP A 35 10.45 20.76 -15.42
CA ASP A 35 9.95 21.21 -14.12
C ASP A 35 11.08 21.36 -13.09
N GLU A 36 12.32 20.97 -13.44
CA GLU A 36 13.53 21.07 -12.63
C GLU A 36 13.32 20.59 -11.17
N GLY A 37 13.58 21.44 -10.18
CA GLY A 37 13.41 21.17 -8.76
C GLY A 37 11.95 21.05 -8.30
N ASN A 38 10.99 21.46 -9.13
CA ASN A 38 9.55 21.40 -8.84
C ASN A 38 8.87 20.15 -9.39
N CYS A 39 9.60 19.28 -10.09
CA CYS A 39 9.06 18.05 -10.66
C CYS A 39 8.45 17.15 -9.56
N GLN A 40 7.13 16.95 -9.60
CA GLN A 40 6.41 16.02 -8.71
C GLN A 40 6.18 14.64 -9.34
N ASN A 41 6.58 14.45 -10.60
CA ASN A 41 6.38 13.19 -11.31
C ASN A 41 7.40 12.15 -10.85
N VAL A 42 6.91 11.14 -10.13
CA VAL A 42 7.72 10.03 -9.63
C VAL A 42 7.53 8.73 -10.42
N HIS A 43 6.80 8.78 -11.53
CA HIS A 43 6.62 7.60 -12.37
C HIS A 43 7.97 7.16 -12.95
N GLN A 44 8.28 5.87 -12.86
CA GLN A 44 9.57 5.32 -13.29
C GLN A 44 9.90 5.67 -14.74
N GLN A 45 8.90 5.68 -15.63
CA GLN A 45 9.09 6.08 -17.02
C GLN A 45 9.57 7.53 -17.15
N HIS A 46 9.04 8.44 -16.34
CA HIS A 46 9.46 9.85 -16.32
C HIS A 46 10.86 9.99 -15.71
N LEU A 47 11.11 9.34 -14.57
CA LEU A 47 12.43 9.37 -13.90
C LEU A 47 13.54 8.77 -14.77
N PHE A 48 13.22 7.81 -15.63
CA PHE A 48 14.18 7.25 -16.58
C PHE A 48 14.37 8.14 -17.82
N ALA A 49 13.32 8.84 -18.25
CA ALA A 49 13.32 9.65 -19.46
C ALA A 49 13.96 11.04 -19.28
N TYR A 50 14.11 11.54 -18.06
CA TYR A 50 14.64 12.88 -17.78
C TYR A 50 15.56 12.87 -16.57
N ARG A 51 16.61 13.70 -16.61
CA ARG A 51 17.45 13.95 -15.43
C ARG A 51 16.73 14.87 -14.44
N HIS A 52 16.97 14.65 -13.16
CA HIS A 52 16.45 15.52 -12.09
C HIS A 52 17.58 16.02 -11.19
N LEU A 53 17.33 17.13 -10.51
CA LEU A 53 18.15 17.55 -9.39
C LEU A 53 18.07 16.52 -8.25
N PRO A 54 19.11 16.40 -7.41
CA PRO A 54 19.09 15.51 -6.24
C PRO A 54 17.91 15.80 -5.32
N LEU A 55 17.40 14.78 -4.61
CA LEU A 55 16.34 14.97 -3.63
C LEU A 55 16.84 15.80 -2.45
N CYS A 56 16.05 16.78 -2.02
CA CYS A 56 16.35 17.53 -0.81
C CYS A 56 16.14 16.66 0.44
N SER A 57 17.10 16.66 1.37
CA SER A 57 16.99 15.96 2.65
C SER A 57 15.85 16.52 3.53
N ASP A 58 15.55 17.81 3.39
CA ASP A 58 14.51 18.49 4.16
C ASP A 58 13.12 18.38 3.50
N GLY A 59 13.02 17.69 2.34
CA GLY A 59 11.78 17.49 1.61
C GLY A 59 11.06 18.81 1.31
N PHE A 60 9.73 18.82 1.33
CA PHE A 60 8.95 20.04 1.02
C PHE A 60 9.12 21.21 1.99
N HIS A 61 9.77 21.00 3.13
CA HIS A 61 9.98 22.06 4.11
C HIS A 61 11.23 22.90 3.80
N CYS A 62 12.05 22.49 2.81
CA CYS A 62 13.19 23.28 2.39
C CYS A 62 12.77 24.57 1.69
N SER A 63 13.49 25.66 1.96
CA SER A 63 13.30 26.96 1.31
C SER A 63 14.20 27.18 0.09
N ASN A 64 15.16 26.28 -0.19
CA ASN A 64 16.13 26.41 -1.28
C ASN A 64 15.75 25.55 -2.51
N CYS A 65 14.86 26.07 -3.35
CA CYS A 65 14.31 25.33 -4.50
C CYS A 65 15.23 25.19 -5.73
N LYS A 66 16.44 25.75 -5.72
CA LYS A 66 17.27 25.86 -6.94
C LYS A 66 18.22 24.69 -7.17
N GLU A 67 18.69 24.05 -6.11
CA GLU A 67 19.75 23.02 -6.18
C GLU A 67 19.21 21.60 -5.98
N PHE A 68 17.98 21.49 -5.46
CA PHE A 68 17.38 20.24 -5.08
C PHE A 68 15.94 20.11 -5.59
N ARG A 69 15.52 18.86 -5.79
CA ARG A 69 14.13 18.52 -6.05
C ARG A 69 13.37 18.36 -4.74
N HIS A 70 12.25 19.07 -4.64
CA HIS A 70 11.36 19.05 -3.47
C HIS A 70 10.09 18.27 -3.85
N CYS A 71 10.21 16.96 -3.91
CA CYS A 71 9.07 16.07 -4.15
C CYS A 71 8.85 15.14 -2.95
N LYS A 72 7.67 14.51 -2.91
CA LYS A 72 7.37 13.51 -1.89
C LYS A 72 8.30 12.33 -2.16
N SER A 73 8.89 11.80 -1.10
CA SER A 73 9.64 10.56 -1.21
C SER A 73 8.65 9.41 -1.40
N ILE A 74 9.02 8.39 -2.17
CA ILE A 74 8.20 7.19 -2.25
C ILE A 74 8.24 6.50 -0.89
N CYS A 75 7.08 6.15 -0.33
CA CYS A 75 7.04 5.39 0.91
C CYS A 75 7.73 4.02 0.67
N PRO A 76 8.74 3.63 1.47
CA PRO A 76 9.48 2.39 1.23
C PRO A 76 8.61 1.14 1.38
N TYR A 77 7.48 1.26 2.08
CA TYR A 77 6.51 0.18 2.27
C TYR A 77 5.32 0.26 1.32
N ASP A 78 5.17 1.36 0.58
CA ASP A 78 4.06 1.64 -0.33
C ASP A 78 2.71 1.15 0.23
N ASN A 79 2.01 0.24 -0.44
CA ASN A 79 0.73 -0.32 -0.02
C ASN A 79 0.74 -1.05 1.33
N CYS A 80 1.90 -1.45 1.84
CA CYS A 80 2.09 -2.06 3.15
C CYS A 80 2.55 -1.06 4.21
N CYS A 81 2.45 0.25 3.93
CA CYS A 81 2.77 1.30 4.88
C CYS A 81 2.00 1.11 6.18
N ILE A 82 2.71 1.13 7.30
CA ILE A 82 2.16 1.00 8.67
C ILE A 82 1.81 2.39 9.27
N GLN A 83 2.34 3.45 8.67
CA GLN A 83 2.16 4.85 9.05
C GLN A 83 1.10 5.55 8.19
N PHE A 84 0.25 4.82 7.48
CA PHE A 84 -0.78 5.41 6.61
C PHE A 84 -1.81 6.27 7.37
N HIS A 85 -1.90 6.13 8.69
CA HIS A 85 -2.70 6.98 9.57
C HIS A 85 -1.98 8.25 10.04
N ASP A 86 -0.65 8.27 9.97
CA ASP A 86 0.13 9.46 10.29
C ASP A 86 -0.04 10.45 9.13
N LYS A 87 -0.78 11.52 9.41
CA LYS A 87 -1.08 12.58 8.43
C LYS A 87 0.22 13.20 7.89
N GLN A 88 1.21 13.42 8.74
CA GLN A 88 2.48 14.02 8.33
C GLN A 88 3.25 13.07 7.42
N HIS A 89 3.33 11.79 7.77
CA HIS A 89 3.93 10.76 6.90
C HIS A 89 3.23 10.69 5.54
N PHE A 90 1.91 10.61 5.52
CA PHE A 90 1.13 10.51 4.29
C PHE A 90 1.21 11.79 3.43
N GLU A 91 1.30 12.96 4.05
CA GLU A 91 1.52 14.22 3.35
C GLU A 91 2.92 14.31 2.75
N ASN A 92 3.93 13.74 3.40
CA ASN A 92 5.33 13.83 2.97
C ASN A 92 5.80 12.69 2.05
N THR A 93 5.02 11.62 1.93
CA THR A 93 5.37 10.44 1.12
C THR A 93 4.33 10.08 0.07
N ILE A 94 4.77 9.40 -0.98
CA ILE A 94 3.91 8.91 -2.07
C ILE A 94 3.57 7.45 -1.80
N HIS A 95 2.29 7.15 -1.96
CA HIS A 95 1.74 5.81 -1.90
C HIS A 95 0.94 5.53 -3.19
N SER A 96 0.89 4.27 -3.61
CA SER A 96 0.11 3.78 -4.73
C SER A 96 -1.39 3.73 -4.43
N PHE A 97 -1.78 3.79 -3.15
CA PHE A 97 -3.16 3.89 -2.71
C PHE A 97 -3.60 5.35 -2.51
N ARG A 98 -4.90 5.60 -2.60
CA ARG A 98 -5.51 6.94 -2.41
C ARG A 98 -5.46 7.35 -0.94
N LEU A 99 -5.98 8.53 -0.62
CA LEU A 99 -6.13 8.96 0.78
C LEU A 99 -6.83 7.86 1.62
N PRO A 100 -6.25 7.38 2.73
CA PRO A 100 -6.89 6.41 3.60
C PRO A 100 -8.24 6.90 4.10
N CYS A 101 -9.21 5.99 4.17
CA CYS A 101 -10.47 6.29 4.84
C CYS A 101 -10.19 6.55 6.33
N PRO A 102 -10.73 7.63 6.93
CA PRO A 102 -10.52 7.92 8.35
C PRO A 102 -11.04 6.84 9.29
N PHE A 103 -11.91 5.95 8.79
CA PHE A 103 -12.48 4.83 9.53
C PHE A 103 -11.84 3.48 9.16
N THR A 104 -10.86 3.44 8.25
CA THR A 104 -10.04 2.23 8.03
C THR A 104 -9.09 2.08 9.24
N PRO A 105 -8.60 0.88 9.60
CA PRO A 105 -8.89 -0.42 9.00
C PRO A 105 -10.27 -1.00 9.33
N TYR A 106 -10.95 -0.59 10.42
CA TYR A 106 -11.98 -1.44 11.01
C TYR A 106 -13.41 -0.89 11.13
N ASN A 107 -13.60 0.43 11.03
CA ASN A 107 -14.87 1.07 11.39
C ASN A 107 -15.59 1.72 10.21
N CYS A 108 -15.18 1.43 8.97
CA CYS A 108 -15.87 1.96 7.80
C CYS A 108 -17.08 1.11 7.43
N SER A 109 -18.25 1.43 8.02
CA SER A 109 -19.52 0.75 7.73
C SER A 109 -19.89 0.77 6.25
N MET A 110 -19.58 1.87 5.54
CA MET A 110 -19.76 1.99 4.09
C MET A 110 -18.94 0.94 3.33
N TYR A 111 -17.67 0.78 3.70
CA TYR A 111 -16.81 -0.22 3.06
C TYR A 111 -17.21 -1.65 3.42
N VAL A 112 -17.59 -1.90 4.68
CA VAL A 112 -18.15 -3.20 5.09
C VAL A 112 -19.41 -3.53 4.28
N GLY A 113 -20.31 -2.55 4.10
CA GLY A 113 -21.48 -2.69 3.24
C GLY A 113 -21.10 -2.96 1.78
N PHE A 114 -20.13 -2.23 1.25
CA PHE A 114 -19.61 -2.39 -0.12
C PHE A 114 -19.06 -3.80 -0.38
N ILE A 115 -18.22 -4.34 0.52
CA ILE A 115 -17.65 -5.68 0.36
C ILE A 115 -18.67 -6.80 0.63
N GLN A 116 -19.70 -6.55 1.44
CA GLN A 116 -20.75 -7.53 1.76
C GLN A 116 -21.83 -7.62 0.69
N THR A 117 -22.17 -6.52 0.01
CA THR A 117 -23.23 -6.48 -1.01
C THR A 117 -22.84 -7.17 -2.32
N GLY A 118 -21.55 -7.41 -2.55
CA GLY A 118 -21.04 -8.14 -3.71
C GLY A 118 -21.57 -7.59 -5.04
N ASN A 119 -21.71 -8.45 -6.04
CA ASN A 119 -22.30 -8.09 -7.35
C ASN A 119 -23.85 -8.09 -7.34
N THR A 120 -24.48 -8.27 -6.17
CA THR A 120 -25.89 -8.72 -6.07
C THR A 120 -26.95 -7.62 -5.91
N ASN A 121 -26.66 -6.38 -6.35
CA ASN A 121 -27.55 -5.22 -6.56
C ASN A 121 -27.51 -4.07 -5.53
N LYS A 122 -27.58 -2.86 -6.11
CA LYS A 122 -27.77 -1.49 -5.56
C LYS A 122 -27.01 -1.16 -4.27
N ILE A 123 -25.71 -0.92 -4.43
CA ILE A 123 -24.96 -0.07 -3.51
C ILE A 123 -25.46 1.38 -3.71
N SER A 124 -25.62 2.13 -2.62
CA SER A 124 -25.97 3.56 -2.76
C SER A 124 -24.82 4.31 -3.43
N SER A 125 -25.13 5.32 -4.23
CA SER A 125 -24.11 6.17 -4.86
C SER A 125 -23.16 6.79 -3.83
N GLU A 126 -23.64 7.04 -2.62
CA GLU A 126 -22.83 7.52 -1.49
C GLU A 126 -21.74 6.53 -1.09
N VAL A 127 -22.09 5.25 -0.88
CA VAL A 127 -21.13 4.20 -0.49
C VAL A 127 -20.11 3.96 -1.60
N GLU A 128 -20.56 3.93 -2.86
CA GLU A 128 -19.68 3.77 -4.01
C GLU A 128 -18.70 4.94 -4.14
N ASN A 129 -19.20 6.18 -4.07
CA ASN A 129 -18.35 7.38 -4.10
C ASN A 129 -17.33 7.38 -2.95
N HIS A 130 -17.73 6.96 -1.75
CA HIS A 130 -16.80 6.84 -0.62
C HIS A 130 -15.69 5.83 -0.91
N CYS A 131 -16.05 4.64 -1.41
CA CYS A 131 -15.10 3.57 -1.72
C CYS A 131 -14.23 3.86 -2.95
N TYR A 132 -14.61 4.80 -3.82
CA TYR A 132 -13.76 5.31 -4.89
C TYR A 132 -12.93 6.54 -4.51
N LYS A 133 -13.32 7.28 -3.48
CA LYS A 133 -12.56 8.44 -3.01
C LYS A 133 -11.44 8.02 -2.08
N TYR A 134 -11.72 7.08 -1.18
CA TYR A 134 -10.79 6.67 -0.13
C TYR A 134 -10.21 5.28 -0.39
N SER A 135 -9.03 5.02 0.15
CA SER A 135 -8.47 3.68 0.21
C SER A 135 -8.76 3.03 1.56
N HIS A 136 -9.00 1.73 1.52
CA HIS A 136 -9.31 0.91 2.69
C HIS A 136 -8.29 -0.22 2.79
N VAL A 137 -8.29 -0.93 3.92
CA VAL A 137 -7.50 -2.15 3.99
C VAL A 137 -8.13 -3.23 3.11
N CYS A 138 -7.31 -3.84 2.27
CA CYS A 138 -7.73 -4.95 1.42
C CYS A 138 -8.04 -6.16 2.28
N PRO A 139 -9.22 -6.79 2.13
CA PRO A 139 -9.51 -8.03 2.83
C PRO A 139 -8.65 -9.21 2.35
N PHE A 140 -8.02 -9.12 1.17
CA PHE A 140 -7.15 -10.15 0.60
C PHE A 140 -5.65 -9.89 0.82
N GLY A 141 -5.31 -8.85 1.59
CA GLY A 141 -3.93 -8.49 1.89
C GLY A 141 -3.06 -8.32 0.64
N ARG A 142 -1.89 -8.95 0.64
CA ARG A 142 -0.83 -8.79 -0.38
C ARG A 142 -1.22 -9.20 -1.81
N GLN A 143 -2.39 -9.80 -2.02
CA GLN A 143 -2.86 -10.20 -3.35
C GLN A 143 -3.41 -9.03 -4.18
N CYS A 144 -3.76 -7.90 -3.55
CA CYS A 144 -4.21 -6.70 -4.24
C CYS A 144 -3.02 -5.78 -4.56
N LYS A 145 -3.22 -4.77 -5.43
CA LYS A 145 -2.18 -3.79 -5.80
C LYS A 145 -2.53 -2.34 -5.46
N THR A 146 -3.82 -2.03 -5.29
CA THR A 146 -4.33 -0.64 -5.28
C THR A 146 -4.89 -0.18 -3.93
N SER A 147 -4.80 -1.03 -2.91
CA SER A 147 -5.38 -0.78 -1.58
C SER A 147 -4.29 -0.84 -0.50
N ILE A 148 -4.66 -0.48 0.73
CA ILE A 148 -3.77 -0.63 1.89
C ILE A 148 -3.73 -2.11 2.27
N HIS A 149 -2.55 -2.67 2.53
CA HIS A 149 -2.36 -4.05 2.95
C HIS A 149 -1.74 -4.08 4.34
N ILE A 150 -2.34 -4.85 5.22
CA ILE A 150 -1.71 -5.18 6.49
C ILE A 150 -0.72 -6.31 6.22
N ALA A 151 0.57 -6.03 6.39
CA ALA A 151 1.60 -7.05 6.22
C ALA A 151 1.48 -8.09 7.34
N ARG A 152 1.07 -9.31 6.96
CA ARG A 152 1.14 -10.50 7.80
C ARG A 152 2.23 -11.45 7.31
N THR A 153 2.64 -12.34 8.19
CA THR A 153 3.55 -13.45 7.88
C THR A 153 2.75 -14.52 7.13
N ILE A 154 3.31 -15.09 6.06
CA ILE A 154 2.69 -16.23 5.39
C ILE A 154 2.81 -17.44 6.32
N CYS A 155 1.72 -18.18 6.54
CA CYS A 155 1.77 -19.41 7.32
C CYS A 155 2.78 -20.39 6.71
N SER A 156 3.68 -20.95 7.52
CA SER A 156 4.70 -21.91 7.06
C SER A 156 4.08 -23.18 6.49
N ASP A 157 2.92 -23.59 6.99
CA ASP A 157 2.30 -24.86 6.65
C ASP A 157 1.30 -24.78 5.50
N ILE A 158 0.98 -23.57 4.99
CA ILE A 158 0.07 -23.27 3.86
C ILE A 158 -1.10 -24.29 3.72
N ASP A 159 -0.91 -25.36 2.94
CA ASP A 159 -1.94 -26.36 2.62
C ASP A 159 -2.18 -27.41 3.74
N LYS A 160 -1.25 -27.53 4.69
CA LYS A 160 -1.24 -28.50 5.79
C LYS A 160 -1.47 -27.85 7.15
N CYS A 161 -1.84 -26.58 7.18
CA CYS A 161 -2.06 -25.84 8.40
C CYS A 161 -3.19 -26.48 9.24
N LEU A 162 -2.82 -27.07 10.38
CA LEU A 162 -3.76 -27.68 11.32
C LEU A 162 -4.52 -26.63 12.15
N GLN A 163 -4.02 -25.39 12.19
CA GLN A 163 -4.60 -24.25 12.91
C GLN A 163 -5.59 -23.44 12.05
N PHE A 164 -6.16 -24.04 11.00
CA PHE A 164 -7.11 -23.38 10.12
C PHE A 164 -8.43 -22.96 10.82
N THR A 165 -8.77 -23.56 11.95
CA THR A 165 -9.94 -23.18 12.76
C THR A 165 -9.59 -22.26 13.92
N ASP A 166 -8.31 -21.94 14.09
CA ASP A 166 -7.84 -21.06 15.16
C ASP A 166 -7.86 -19.61 14.66
N GLU A 167 -8.77 -18.82 15.24
CA GLU A 167 -8.97 -17.43 14.85
C GLU A 167 -7.72 -16.58 15.11
N GLU A 168 -7.00 -16.83 16.21
CA GLU A 168 -5.77 -16.10 16.56
C GLU A 168 -4.67 -16.36 15.52
N HIS A 169 -4.56 -17.61 15.07
CA HIS A 169 -3.65 -17.99 13.98
C HIS A 169 -4.03 -17.31 12.66
N LEU A 170 -5.31 -17.38 12.27
CA LEU A 170 -5.79 -16.75 11.04
C LEU A 170 -5.71 -15.21 11.06
N GLU A 171 -5.70 -14.60 12.24
CA GLU A 171 -5.48 -13.16 12.40
C GLU A 171 -3.98 -12.78 12.38
N SER A 172 -3.09 -13.72 12.69
CA SER A 172 -1.64 -13.52 12.73
C SER A 172 -0.94 -13.88 11.41
N PHE A 173 -1.49 -14.85 10.66
CA PHE A 173 -0.87 -15.39 9.45
C PHE A 173 -1.78 -15.29 8.22
N SER A 174 -1.16 -15.03 7.06
CA SER A 174 -1.85 -15.09 5.76
C SER A 174 -1.84 -16.50 5.19
N HIS A 175 -2.95 -16.86 4.55
CA HIS A 175 -3.14 -18.13 3.85
C HIS A 175 -3.69 -17.89 2.44
N PRO A 176 -3.22 -18.63 1.41
CA PRO A 176 -3.80 -18.56 0.08
C PRO A 176 -5.29 -18.89 0.08
N GLY A 177 -6.11 -17.99 -0.48
CA GLY A 177 -7.56 -18.20 -0.60
C GLY A 177 -8.35 -17.94 0.68
N ILE A 178 -7.71 -17.53 1.77
CA ILE A 178 -8.35 -16.99 2.98
C ILE A 178 -8.21 -15.47 2.94
N ARG A 179 -9.27 -14.76 3.33
CA ARG A 179 -9.16 -13.31 3.53
C ARG A 179 -8.33 -13.02 4.77
N ASP A 180 -7.35 -12.13 4.67
CA ASP A 180 -6.65 -11.60 5.84
C ASP A 180 -7.66 -10.89 6.75
N ILE A 181 -8.59 -10.11 6.18
CA ILE A 181 -9.71 -9.52 6.94
C ILE A 181 -11.00 -10.24 6.57
N ARG A 182 -11.41 -11.18 7.42
CA ARG A 182 -12.65 -11.95 7.28
C ARG A 182 -13.86 -11.12 7.73
N LEU A 183 -15.00 -11.37 7.09
CA LEU A 183 -16.27 -10.73 7.41
C LEU A 183 -16.77 -11.23 8.77
N PHE A 184 -17.31 -10.32 9.57
CA PHE A 184 -17.98 -10.74 10.80
C PHE A 184 -19.28 -11.50 10.48
N PHE A 185 -19.45 -12.70 11.04
CA PHE A 185 -20.73 -13.42 10.98
C PHE A 185 -21.70 -12.81 12.01
N ARG A 186 -22.88 -12.40 11.57
CA ARG A 186 -23.79 -11.58 12.41
C ARG A 186 -24.47 -12.34 13.55
N GLU A 187 -24.65 -13.65 13.39
CA GLU A 187 -25.31 -14.45 14.44
C GLU A 187 -24.29 -15.05 15.41
N PRO A 188 -24.70 -15.34 16.66
CA PRO A 188 -23.85 -16.04 17.61
C PRO A 188 -23.28 -17.35 17.03
N ASP A 189 -22.04 -17.67 17.38
CA ASP A 189 -21.28 -18.82 16.82
C ASP A 189 -22.02 -20.15 16.86
N PHE A 190 -22.84 -20.38 17.90
CA PHE A 190 -23.62 -21.61 18.06
C PHE A 190 -24.81 -21.73 17.08
N LYS A 191 -25.20 -20.63 16.43
CA LYS A 191 -26.27 -20.61 15.41
C LYS A 191 -25.75 -20.78 14.00
N CYS A 192 -24.44 -20.67 13.77
CA CYS A 192 -23.88 -20.82 12.45
C CYS A 192 -23.80 -22.32 12.06
N PRO A 193 -24.65 -22.81 11.14
CA PRO A 193 -24.60 -24.22 10.73
C PRO A 193 -23.32 -24.53 9.93
N ASP A 194 -22.70 -23.50 9.36
CA ASP A 194 -21.58 -23.61 8.44
C ASP A 194 -20.23 -23.32 9.10
N ARG A 195 -20.18 -23.14 10.44
CA ARG A 195 -18.96 -22.75 11.17
C ARG A 195 -17.77 -23.69 10.97
N LEU A 196 -18.02 -24.95 10.63
CA LEU A 196 -16.98 -25.96 10.38
C LEU A 196 -16.69 -26.15 8.89
N LYS A 197 -17.42 -25.48 7.99
CA LYS A 197 -17.19 -25.60 6.54
C LYS A 197 -16.04 -24.72 6.13
N ASN A 198 -15.07 -25.29 5.41
CA ASN A 198 -13.86 -24.57 5.00
C ASN A 198 -14.18 -23.30 4.20
N GLU A 199 -15.14 -23.36 3.28
CA GLU A 199 -15.56 -22.21 2.47
C GLU A 199 -16.15 -21.06 3.29
N HIS A 200 -16.75 -21.38 4.44
CA HIS A 200 -17.29 -20.39 5.36
C HIS A 200 -16.17 -19.72 6.17
N LEU A 201 -15.28 -20.53 6.75
CA LEU A 201 -14.11 -20.04 7.51
C LEU A 201 -13.15 -19.19 6.68
N LYS A 202 -13.04 -19.43 5.36
CA LYS A 202 -12.29 -18.59 4.42
C LYS A 202 -12.82 -17.14 4.34
N LYS A 203 -14.11 -16.96 4.60
CA LYS A 203 -14.83 -15.69 4.37
C LYS A 203 -15.26 -15.01 5.64
N TYR A 204 -15.64 -15.78 6.65
CA TYR A 204 -16.26 -15.31 7.87
C TYR A 204 -15.42 -15.68 9.09
N ARG A 205 -15.45 -14.79 10.08
CA ARG A 205 -14.92 -15.02 11.42
C ARG A 205 -16.07 -15.11 12.43
N HIS A 206 -15.81 -15.87 13.48
CA HIS A 206 -16.73 -16.14 14.58
C HIS A 206 -16.02 -15.71 15.85
N GLU A 207 -16.41 -14.57 16.41
CA GLU A 207 -15.81 -14.08 17.64
C GLU A 207 -16.85 -13.38 18.51
N LYS A 208 -16.59 -13.37 19.81
CA LYS A 208 -17.37 -12.64 20.82
C LYS A 208 -17.14 -11.13 20.79
N ASN A 209 -16.12 -10.64 20.08
CA ASN A 209 -15.77 -9.23 20.05
C ASN A 209 -16.66 -8.44 19.08
N HIS A 210 -17.32 -7.42 19.61
CA HIS A 210 -18.29 -6.57 18.89
C HIS A 210 -17.67 -5.67 17.81
N ASN A 211 -16.34 -5.64 17.67
CA ASN A 211 -15.67 -4.77 16.69
C ASN A 211 -15.64 -5.47 15.33
N HIS A 212 -16.17 -4.82 14.29
CA HIS A 212 -16.55 -5.47 13.02
C HIS A 212 -15.40 -5.97 12.15
N LEU A 213 -14.16 -5.58 12.42
CA LEU A 213 -12.95 -6.06 11.75
C LEU A 213 -11.80 -6.03 12.78
N SER A 214 -11.07 -7.13 13.00
CA SER A 214 -9.79 -7.11 13.74
C SER A 214 -8.72 -7.81 12.91
N ALA A 215 -7.51 -7.29 12.99
CA ALA A 215 -6.30 -8.05 12.76
C ALA A 215 -5.53 -8.03 14.07
N VAL A 216 -5.01 -9.18 14.49
CA VAL A 216 -4.06 -9.25 15.60
C VAL A 216 -2.86 -8.37 15.28
N GLN A 217 -2.25 -7.79 16.31
CA GLN A 217 -0.96 -7.12 16.21
C GLN A 217 0.09 -8.12 15.70
N SER A 218 0.24 -8.22 14.38
CA SER A 218 1.33 -8.98 13.77
C SER A 218 2.64 -8.39 14.28
N THR A 219 3.48 -9.27 14.83
CA THR A 219 4.77 -8.93 15.46
C THR A 219 5.57 -7.98 14.58
N ASN A 220 5.88 -6.82 15.17
CA ASN A 220 6.81 -5.75 14.75
C ASN A 220 6.42 -4.79 13.62
N LEU A 221 5.53 -5.10 12.67
CA LEU A 221 5.11 -4.10 11.67
C LEU A 221 3.90 -3.27 12.12
N ASN A 222 2.97 -3.85 12.89
CA ASN A 222 1.78 -3.13 13.36
C ASN A 222 1.78 -2.89 14.89
N ALA A 223 2.91 -3.17 15.55
CA ALA A 223 3.04 -3.03 17.01
C ALA A 223 2.86 -1.57 17.48
N SER A 224 3.13 -0.59 16.61
CA SER A 224 2.89 0.84 16.88
C SER A 224 1.47 1.30 16.58
N ILE A 225 0.64 0.44 15.98
CA ILE A 225 -0.76 0.78 15.71
C ILE A 225 -1.57 0.29 16.91
N ASN A 226 -1.94 1.23 17.78
CA ASN A 226 -2.81 0.96 18.92
C ASN A 226 -4.25 0.83 18.39
N PHE A 227 -4.65 -0.39 18.03
CA PHE A 227 -5.96 -0.70 17.42
C PHE A 227 -7.15 -0.64 18.39
N ILE A 228 -7.01 0.07 19.51
CA ILE A 228 -8.11 0.28 20.46
C ILE A 228 -8.96 1.44 19.94
N ALA A 229 -10.19 1.12 19.55
CA ALA A 229 -11.33 2.04 19.58
C ALA A 229 -12.22 1.62 20.75
#